data_AF-A0A165D3W0-F1
#
_entry.id   AF-A0A165D3W0-F1
#
_cell.length_a   1.000
_cell.length_b   1.000
_cell.length_c   1.000
_cell.angle_alpha   90.00
_cell.angle_beta   90.00
_cell.angle_gamma   90.00
#
_symmetry.space_group_name_H-M   'P 1'
#
loop_
_entity.id
_entity.type
_entity.pdbx_description
1 polymer ?
#
loop_
_entity_poly.entity_id
_entity_poly.type
_entity_poly.pdbx_seq_one_letter_code
_entity_poly.pdbx_strand_id
1 'polypeptide(L)'
;MDKAANWHPMALATSYLDQASNLIVHPNILHHAAALVRKHAQEATITIRRRLVLELLANPAVDERTADLRGLLQLDKRDYHRRRILQQHSHARAIAELRVASELEEGKRLAQFSQIVHMRFADAPVMSSDDFFAALNLFPSPNRIREAVTYYLRSFVPNLIHLCVAWESEFADAWRERAAQYLRVLELYLLETDSLHDANTHRALLAAYGATRCAAYESQLHWEWLLEHGQPLGQRTVQYAFTAARDVDALRRIWAETRAAQTTMKAYPPNILSPTEGQYAHHLLRFGEVAEAKEIHAGKDPDETMWAFNAHEALAGGEWAYPRVTGGSKQVFFARKNIKRAMMLASPEIGMDFEALIFWLGPLSPAFETLRGTRNPQKPPERNPAQPESVMAPPSKVE
;
A
#
# COMPACT_ATOMS: atom_id res chain seq x y z
N MET A 1 14.66 12.14 29.29
CA MET A 1 14.25 11.29 30.42
C MET A 1 12.73 11.34 30.57
N ASP A 2 12.11 10.24 30.14
CA ASP A 2 10.91 9.61 30.70
C ASP A 2 9.65 10.44 30.94
N LYS A 3 8.87 10.57 29.87
CA LYS A 3 7.45 10.19 29.94
C LYS A 3 7.22 9.02 29.00
N ALA A 4 7.82 7.87 29.30
CA ALA A 4 7.27 6.59 28.86
C ALA A 4 5.93 6.45 29.56
N ALA A 5 4.89 7.08 29.00
CA ALA A 5 3.53 6.86 29.42
C ALA A 5 3.29 5.34 29.40
N ASN A 6 2.53 4.84 30.37
CA ASN A 6 2.13 3.44 30.47
C ASN A 6 1.21 3.08 29.29
N TRP A 7 1.77 2.99 28.08
CA TRP A 7 1.04 2.54 26.91
C TRP A 7 0.78 1.06 27.09
N HIS A 8 -0.48 0.66 26.94
CA HIS A 8 -0.86 -0.73 26.92
C HIS A 8 0.00 -1.46 25.86
N PRO A 9 0.61 -2.63 26.16
CA PRO A 9 1.54 -3.30 25.26
C PRO A 9 1.01 -3.49 23.83
N MET A 10 -0.26 -3.87 23.68
CA MET A 10 -0.91 -4.00 22.37
C MET A 10 -1.17 -2.68 21.64
N ALA A 11 -1.35 -1.56 22.35
CA ALA A 11 -1.45 -0.25 21.72
C ALA A 11 -0.10 0.17 21.15
N LEU A 12 0.99 -0.10 21.87
CA LEU A 12 2.35 0.16 21.41
C LEU A 12 2.72 -0.72 20.21
N ALA A 13 2.43 -2.03 20.27
CA ALA A 13 2.65 -2.94 19.14
C ALA A 13 1.86 -2.53 17.89
N THR A 14 0.61 -2.08 18.07
CA THR A 14 -0.20 -1.53 16.97
C THR A 14 0.40 -0.25 16.40
N SER A 15 0.92 0.64 17.25
CA SER A 15 1.59 1.86 16.80
C SER A 15 2.84 1.55 15.96
N TYR A 16 3.69 0.61 16.39
CA TYR A 16 4.86 0.18 15.61
C TYR A 16 4.46 -0.42 14.27
N LEU A 17 3.43 -1.26 14.27
CA LEU A 17 2.88 -1.84 13.06
C LEU A 17 2.34 -0.77 12.10
N ASP A 18 1.60 0.22 12.60
CA ASP A 18 1.10 1.32 11.80
C ASP A 18 2.24 2.18 11.24
N GLN A 19 3.30 2.40 12.00
CA GLN A 19 4.46 3.17 11.52
C GLN A 19 5.19 2.43 10.39
N ALA A 20 5.42 1.12 10.54
CA ALA A 20 6.05 0.29 9.51
C ALA A 20 5.16 0.13 8.26
N SER A 21 3.88 -0.20 8.43
CA SER A 21 2.91 -0.33 7.30
C SER A 21 2.79 0.95 6.47
N ASN A 22 3.05 2.12 7.08
CA ASN A 22 2.97 3.42 6.41
C ASN A 22 4.33 3.90 5.88
N LEU A 23 5.40 3.10 6.01
CA LEU A 23 6.76 3.41 5.57
C LEU A 23 7.35 4.66 6.23
N ILE A 24 6.90 5.04 7.43
CA ILE A 24 7.33 6.27 8.11
C ILE A 24 8.49 6.05 9.11
N VAL A 25 8.99 4.81 9.21
CA VAL A 25 10.16 4.41 10.01
C VAL A 25 10.82 3.18 9.39
N HIS A 26 12.09 2.93 9.74
CA HIS A 26 12.78 1.69 9.35
C HIS A 26 12.03 0.45 9.89
N PRO A 27 11.86 -0.62 9.08
CA PRO A 27 11.01 -1.75 9.45
C PRO A 27 11.52 -2.57 10.63
N ASN A 28 12.76 -2.40 11.08
CA ASN A 28 13.28 -3.04 12.31
C ASN A 28 12.40 -2.78 13.56
N ILE A 29 11.58 -1.74 13.57
CA ILE A 29 10.58 -1.53 14.63
C ILE A 29 9.59 -2.70 14.79
N LEU A 30 9.37 -3.48 13.71
CA LEU A 30 8.52 -4.67 13.71
C LEU A 30 9.05 -5.76 14.65
N HIS A 31 10.37 -5.81 14.89
CA HIS A 31 10.97 -6.71 15.88
C HIS A 31 10.43 -6.43 17.29
N HIS A 32 10.35 -5.15 17.67
CA HIS A 32 9.78 -4.75 18.95
C HIS A 32 8.28 -5.09 19.05
N ALA A 33 7.53 -4.90 17.96
CA ALA A 33 6.13 -5.33 17.91
C ALA A 33 5.99 -6.85 18.10
N ALA A 34 6.85 -7.65 17.47
CA ALA A 34 6.87 -9.11 17.60
C ALA A 34 7.24 -9.55 19.02
N ALA A 35 8.22 -8.90 19.64
CA ALA A 35 8.57 -9.16 21.04
C ALA A 35 7.40 -8.89 21.99
N LEU A 36 6.70 -7.75 21.83
CA LEU A 36 5.52 -7.40 22.64
C LEU A 36 4.38 -8.42 22.45
N VAL A 37 4.08 -8.77 21.21
CA VAL A 37 3.02 -9.74 20.87
C VAL A 37 3.33 -11.13 21.43
N ARG A 38 4.59 -11.59 21.38
CA ARG A 38 4.99 -12.87 21.97
C ARG A 38 4.91 -12.86 23.50
N LYS A 39 5.40 -11.79 24.13
CA LYS A 39 5.37 -11.63 25.60
C LYS A 39 3.94 -11.56 26.15
N HIS A 40 3.04 -10.89 25.43
CA HIS A 40 1.65 -10.68 25.80
C HIS A 40 0.68 -11.47 24.91
N ALA A 41 1.03 -12.72 24.56
CA ALA A 41 0.29 -13.52 23.57
C ALA A 41 -1.20 -13.71 23.89
N GLN A 42 -1.58 -13.69 25.17
CA GLN A 42 -2.97 -13.80 25.61
C GLN A 42 -3.80 -12.55 25.29
N GLU A 43 -3.17 -11.38 25.26
CA GLU A 43 -3.80 -10.09 24.92
C GLU A 43 -3.82 -9.84 23.40
N ALA A 44 -2.97 -10.54 22.65
CA ALA A 44 -2.80 -10.34 21.21
C ALA A 44 -3.95 -10.94 20.39
N THR A 45 -4.79 -10.06 19.83
CA THR A 45 -5.83 -10.46 18.88
C THR A 45 -5.25 -11.19 17.67
N ILE A 46 -6.05 -12.04 17.04
CA ILE A 46 -5.68 -12.73 15.79
C ILE A 46 -5.36 -11.70 14.70
N THR A 47 -6.08 -10.58 14.67
CA THR A 47 -5.87 -9.49 13.69
C THR A 47 -4.49 -8.87 13.80
N ILE A 48 -4.04 -8.50 15.01
CA ILE A 48 -2.70 -7.92 15.21
C ILE A 48 -1.62 -8.93 14.81
N ARG A 49 -1.76 -10.19 15.25
CA ARG A 49 -0.81 -11.27 14.90
C ARG A 49 -0.72 -11.48 13.39
N ARG A 50 -1.86 -11.59 12.70
CA ARG A 50 -1.90 -11.80 11.25
C ARG A 50 -1.27 -10.63 10.51
N ARG A 51 -1.61 -9.38 10.89
CA ARG A 51 -1.06 -8.20 10.25
C ARG A 51 0.45 -8.08 10.48
N LEU A 52 0.93 -8.34 11.69
CA LEU A 52 2.37 -8.35 11.97
C LEU A 52 3.13 -9.41 11.18
N VAL A 53 2.56 -10.62 11.02
CA VAL A 53 3.16 -11.64 10.14
C VAL A 53 3.24 -11.13 8.70
N LEU A 54 2.18 -10.52 8.16
CA LEU A 54 2.17 -10.00 6.79
C LEU A 54 3.19 -8.86 6.60
N GLU A 55 3.30 -7.95 7.57
CA GLU A 55 4.28 -6.87 7.51
C GLU A 55 5.72 -7.39 7.59
N LEU A 56 6.01 -8.37 8.46
CA LEU A 56 7.31 -9.03 8.47
C LEU A 56 7.62 -9.73 7.15
N LEU A 57 6.62 -10.31 6.49
CA LEU A 57 6.81 -10.95 5.18
C LEU A 57 7.11 -9.94 4.06
N ALA A 58 6.53 -8.74 4.13
CA ALA A 58 6.74 -7.66 3.17
C ALA A 58 8.03 -6.84 3.42
N ASN A 59 8.69 -6.99 4.57
CA ASN A 59 9.87 -6.20 4.93
C ASN A 59 11.10 -7.10 5.16
N PRO A 60 11.88 -7.41 4.11
CA PRO A 60 13.07 -8.26 4.23
C PRO A 60 14.20 -7.60 5.02
N ALA A 61 14.22 -6.27 5.14
CA ALA A 61 15.20 -5.49 5.89
C ALA A 61 15.08 -5.61 7.43
N VAL A 62 14.24 -6.50 7.96
CA VAL A 62 14.13 -6.76 9.40
C VAL A 62 15.17 -7.79 9.82
N ASP A 63 16.11 -7.44 10.69
CA ASP A 63 17.26 -8.28 11.04
C ASP A 63 16.84 -9.65 11.61
N GLU A 64 15.88 -9.66 12.54
CA GLU A 64 15.39 -10.86 13.23
C GLU A 64 14.12 -11.45 12.59
N ARG A 65 13.84 -11.10 11.32
CA ARG A 65 12.60 -11.44 10.61
C ARG A 65 12.22 -12.90 10.75
N THR A 66 13.15 -13.82 10.47
CA THR A 66 12.88 -15.26 10.50
C THR A 66 12.57 -15.74 11.93
N ALA A 67 13.31 -15.26 12.93
CA ALA A 67 13.08 -15.63 14.32
C ALA A 67 11.73 -15.11 14.83
N ASP A 68 11.36 -13.89 14.45
CA ASP A 68 10.09 -13.26 14.79
C ASP A 68 8.91 -13.94 14.11
N LEU A 69 9.00 -14.21 12.80
CA LEU A 69 8.01 -14.99 12.07
C LEU A 69 7.80 -16.36 12.72
N ARG A 70 8.89 -17.08 13.03
CA ARG A 70 8.81 -18.38 13.68
C ARG A 70 8.08 -18.31 15.02
N GLY A 71 8.47 -17.36 15.87
CA GLY A 71 7.87 -17.19 17.20
C GLY A 71 6.39 -16.80 17.13
N LEU A 72 6.01 -15.90 16.23
CA LEU A 72 4.61 -15.49 16.04
C LEU A 72 3.75 -16.63 15.50
N LEU A 73 4.27 -17.37 14.53
CA LEU A 73 3.60 -18.51 13.91
C LEU A 73 3.41 -19.67 14.90
N GLN A 74 4.32 -19.86 15.86
CA GLN A 74 4.16 -20.86 16.93
C GLN A 74 2.98 -20.57 17.87
N LEU A 75 2.54 -19.31 17.98
CA LEU A 75 1.35 -18.93 18.76
C LEU A 75 0.04 -19.42 18.13
N ASP A 76 0.05 -19.71 16.82
CA ASP A 76 -1.08 -20.27 16.10
C ASP A 76 -0.82 -21.73 15.76
N LYS A 77 -1.21 -22.62 16.68
CA LYS A 77 -0.96 -24.07 16.56
C LYS A 77 -1.84 -24.74 15.49
N ARG A 78 -2.86 -24.07 14.95
CA ARG A 78 -3.91 -24.69 14.13
C ARG A 78 -3.59 -24.76 12.64
N ASP A 79 -2.56 -24.05 12.17
CA ASP A 79 -2.29 -23.93 10.72
C ASP A 79 -0.85 -24.35 10.37
N TYR A 80 -0.59 -25.66 10.43
CA TYR A 80 0.74 -26.24 10.18
C TYR A 80 1.31 -25.85 8.81
N HIS A 81 0.51 -25.95 7.74
CA HIS A 81 0.96 -25.64 6.38
C HIS A 81 1.34 -24.17 6.23
N ARG A 82 0.52 -23.25 6.76
CA ARG A 82 0.85 -21.83 6.74
C ARG A 82 2.18 -21.54 7.42
N ARG A 83 2.47 -22.20 8.55
CA ARG A 83 3.76 -22.02 9.23
C ARG A 83 4.93 -22.46 8.36
N ARG A 84 4.81 -23.61 7.69
CA ARG A 84 5.85 -24.09 6.78
C ARG A 84 6.06 -23.15 5.60
N ILE A 85 4.99 -22.70 4.96
CA ILE A 85 5.05 -21.82 3.78
C ILE A 85 5.66 -20.46 4.12
N LEU A 86 5.20 -19.81 5.19
CA LEU A 86 5.59 -18.43 5.51
C LEU A 86 6.98 -18.31 6.16
N GLN A 87 7.60 -19.43 6.56
CA GLN A 87 8.96 -19.43 7.11
C GLN A 87 10.05 -19.62 6.05
N GLN A 88 9.67 -19.78 4.78
CA GLN A 88 10.63 -20.03 3.70
C GLN A 88 11.46 -18.79 3.37
N HIS A 89 12.61 -19.04 2.74
CA HIS A 89 13.60 -18.03 2.39
C HIS A 89 13.62 -17.65 0.90
N SER A 90 12.71 -18.22 0.10
CA SER A 90 12.50 -17.84 -1.30
C SER A 90 11.09 -18.20 -1.77
N HIS A 91 10.63 -17.60 -2.87
CA HIS A 91 9.34 -17.94 -3.49
C HIS A 91 9.33 -19.41 -3.94
N ALA A 92 10.39 -19.87 -4.61
CA ALA A 92 10.53 -21.27 -5.04
C ALA A 92 10.31 -22.27 -3.89
N ARG A 93 10.90 -22.01 -2.72
CA ARG A 93 10.74 -22.86 -1.53
C ARG A 93 9.34 -22.77 -0.96
N ALA A 94 8.74 -21.57 -0.89
CA ALA A 94 7.36 -21.39 -0.45
C ALA A 94 6.36 -22.13 -1.35
N ILE A 95 6.59 -22.14 -2.65
CA ILE A 95 5.76 -22.86 -3.64
C ILE A 95 5.95 -24.38 -3.50
N ALA A 96 7.18 -24.85 -3.29
CA ALA A 96 7.44 -26.27 -3.02
C ALA A 96 6.69 -26.74 -1.77
N GLU A 97 6.69 -25.93 -0.71
CA GLU A 97 5.91 -26.20 0.52
C GLU A 97 4.40 -26.18 0.27
N LEU A 98 3.91 -25.25 -0.54
CA LEU A 98 2.50 -25.20 -0.95
C LEU A 98 2.10 -26.45 -1.76
N ARG A 99 3.00 -26.96 -2.60
CA ARG A 99 2.80 -28.19 -3.39
C ARG A 99 2.70 -29.42 -2.49
N VAL A 100 3.56 -29.52 -1.48
CA VAL A 100 3.55 -30.63 -0.50
C VAL A 100 2.31 -30.56 0.40
N ALA A 101 1.72 -29.39 0.57
CA ALA A 101 0.43 -29.20 1.25
C ALA A 101 -0.77 -29.65 0.39
N SER A 102 -0.70 -30.86 -0.17
CA SER A 102 -1.69 -31.44 -1.09
C SER A 102 -3.08 -31.58 -0.47
N GLU A 103 -3.15 -31.76 0.85
CA GLU A 103 -4.40 -31.85 1.62
C GLU A 103 -5.15 -30.51 1.73
N LEU A 104 -4.53 -29.37 1.39
CA LEU A 104 -5.22 -28.10 1.38
C LEU A 104 -6.29 -28.08 0.29
N GLU A 105 -7.52 -27.80 0.70
CA GLU A 105 -8.60 -27.38 -0.19
C GLU A 105 -8.12 -26.26 -1.11
N GLU A 106 -8.56 -26.30 -2.36
CA GLU A 106 -8.11 -25.40 -3.42
C GLU A 106 -8.25 -23.91 -3.02
N GLY A 107 -9.35 -23.53 -2.37
CA GLY A 107 -9.55 -22.16 -1.87
C GLY A 107 -8.54 -21.75 -0.79
N LYS A 108 -8.16 -22.66 0.11
CA LYS A 108 -7.11 -22.41 1.11
C LYS A 108 -5.74 -22.33 0.44
N ARG A 109 -5.46 -23.20 -0.53
CA ARG A 109 -4.23 -23.17 -1.32
C ARG A 109 -4.06 -21.84 -2.04
N LEU A 110 -5.12 -21.35 -2.69
CA LEU A 110 -5.14 -20.05 -3.35
C LEU A 110 -4.94 -18.89 -2.35
N ALA A 111 -5.54 -18.96 -1.16
CA ALA A 111 -5.33 -17.97 -0.11
C ALA A 111 -3.90 -17.96 0.47
N GLN A 112 -3.22 -19.12 0.49
CA GLN A 112 -1.80 -19.19 0.82
C GLN A 112 -0.93 -18.66 -0.32
N PHE A 113 -1.23 -19.02 -1.57
CA PHE A 113 -0.54 -18.47 -2.75
C PHE A 113 -0.63 -16.93 -2.81
N SER A 114 -1.80 -16.37 -2.50
CA SER A 114 -1.98 -14.93 -2.36
C SER A 114 -1.04 -14.32 -1.31
N GLN A 115 -0.71 -15.02 -0.22
CA GLN A 115 0.31 -14.56 0.73
C GLN A 115 1.72 -14.67 0.14
N ILE A 116 2.03 -15.78 -0.55
CA ILE A 116 3.35 -16.03 -1.15
C ILE A 116 3.74 -14.92 -2.14
N VAL A 117 2.83 -14.48 -3.01
CA VAL A 117 3.14 -13.42 -3.99
C VAL A 117 3.41 -12.05 -3.34
N HIS A 118 2.94 -11.83 -2.10
CA HIS A 118 3.24 -10.63 -1.31
C HIS A 118 4.44 -10.80 -0.37
N MET A 119 5.06 -11.98 -0.32
CA MET A 119 6.33 -12.16 0.37
C MET A 119 7.43 -11.48 -0.42
N ARG A 120 8.28 -10.73 0.28
CA ARG A 120 9.46 -10.08 -0.29
C ARG A 120 10.72 -10.73 0.29
N PHE A 121 11.73 -10.87 -0.55
CA PHE A 121 13.08 -11.29 -0.16
C PHE A 121 14.07 -10.21 -0.59
N ALA A 122 15.19 -10.10 0.11
CA ALA A 122 16.18 -9.05 -0.16
C ALA A 122 16.72 -9.12 -1.60
N ASP A 123 16.81 -10.34 -2.13
CA ASP A 123 17.26 -10.68 -3.48
C ASP A 123 16.10 -11.04 -4.43
N ALA A 124 14.84 -10.86 -4.02
CA ALA A 124 13.66 -11.09 -4.85
C ALA A 124 12.45 -10.31 -4.27
N PRO A 125 12.33 -9.00 -4.55
CA PRO A 125 11.21 -8.19 -4.06
C PRO A 125 9.88 -8.56 -4.72
N VAL A 126 9.91 -9.17 -5.91
CA VAL A 126 8.75 -9.74 -6.60
C VAL A 126 9.03 -11.20 -6.94
N MET A 127 7.98 -12.02 -6.99
CA MET A 127 8.08 -13.41 -7.45
C MET A 127 8.44 -13.43 -8.94
N SER A 128 9.32 -14.36 -9.34
CA SER A 128 9.70 -14.55 -10.74
C SER A 128 8.58 -15.19 -11.58
N SER A 129 8.63 -15.01 -12.91
CA SER A 129 7.71 -15.70 -13.83
C SER A 129 7.83 -17.22 -13.72
N ASP A 130 9.06 -17.74 -13.55
CA ASP A 130 9.31 -19.18 -13.47
C ASP A 130 8.66 -19.79 -12.22
N ASP A 131 8.82 -19.13 -11.07
CA ASP A 131 8.16 -19.51 -9.83
C ASP A 131 6.64 -19.43 -9.99
N PHE A 132 6.13 -18.36 -10.61
CA PHE A 132 4.70 -18.19 -10.86
C PHE A 132 4.12 -19.35 -11.69
N PHE A 133 4.75 -19.71 -12.80
CA PHE A 133 4.30 -20.82 -13.64
C PHE A 133 4.43 -22.18 -12.94
N ALA A 134 5.48 -22.37 -12.13
CA ALA A 134 5.61 -23.56 -11.30
C ALA A 134 4.47 -23.69 -10.27
N ALA A 135 3.91 -22.55 -9.81
CA ALA A 135 2.73 -22.50 -8.95
C ALA A 135 1.41 -22.66 -9.70
N LEU A 136 1.29 -22.27 -10.98
CA LEU A 136 0.05 -22.44 -11.73
C LEU A 136 -0.38 -23.91 -11.82
N ASN A 137 0.57 -24.83 -11.91
CA ASN A 137 0.33 -26.28 -11.90
C ASN A 137 -0.37 -26.78 -10.61
N LEU A 138 -0.47 -25.95 -9.57
CA LEU A 138 -1.17 -26.28 -8.33
C LEU A 138 -2.69 -26.03 -8.39
N PHE A 139 -3.16 -25.37 -9.46
CA PHE A 139 -4.54 -24.96 -9.66
C PHE A 139 -5.14 -25.64 -10.90
N PRO A 140 -5.89 -26.74 -10.73
CA PRO A 140 -6.46 -27.46 -11.86
C PRO A 140 -7.64 -26.72 -12.52
N SER A 141 -8.29 -25.80 -11.80
CA SER A 141 -9.46 -25.06 -12.32
C SER A 141 -9.04 -23.79 -13.07
N PRO A 142 -9.56 -23.55 -14.29
CA PRO A 142 -9.33 -22.29 -15.02
C PRO A 142 -9.72 -21.04 -14.23
N ASN A 143 -10.77 -21.10 -13.42
CA ASN A 143 -11.18 -19.99 -12.56
C ASN A 143 -10.09 -19.65 -11.53
N ARG A 144 -9.43 -20.66 -10.99
CA ARG A 144 -8.40 -20.50 -9.96
C ARG A 144 -7.08 -20.04 -10.55
N ILE A 145 -6.76 -20.46 -11.76
CA ILE A 145 -5.66 -19.90 -12.55
C ILE A 145 -5.88 -18.39 -12.76
N ARG A 146 -7.09 -17.96 -13.17
CA ARG A 146 -7.42 -16.53 -13.32
C ARG A 146 -7.29 -15.75 -12.01
N GLU A 147 -7.75 -16.32 -10.90
CA GLU A 147 -7.56 -15.71 -9.58
C GLU A 147 -6.08 -15.63 -9.18
N ALA A 148 -5.28 -16.66 -9.46
CA ALA A 148 -3.84 -16.68 -9.19
C ALA A 148 -3.10 -15.62 -10.02
N VAL A 149 -3.41 -15.50 -11.32
CA VAL A 149 -2.92 -14.41 -12.19
C VAL A 149 -3.26 -13.05 -11.59
N THR A 150 -4.51 -12.88 -11.15
CA THR A 150 -4.96 -11.63 -10.52
C THR A 150 -4.16 -11.31 -9.26
N TYR A 151 -3.92 -12.29 -8.38
CA TYR A 151 -3.10 -12.07 -7.17
C TYR A 151 -1.66 -11.73 -7.51
N TYR A 152 -1.07 -12.42 -8.47
CA TYR A 152 0.28 -12.17 -8.93
C TYR A 152 0.43 -10.75 -9.47
N LEU A 153 -0.42 -10.33 -10.42
CA LEU A 153 -0.41 -8.96 -10.97
C LEU A 153 -0.61 -7.89 -9.89
N ARG A 154 -1.56 -8.10 -8.96
CA ARG A 154 -1.83 -7.16 -7.87
C ARG A 154 -0.68 -7.03 -6.86
N SER A 155 0.22 -8.01 -6.79
CA SER A 155 1.36 -7.98 -5.86
C SER A 155 2.46 -7.02 -6.30
N PHE A 156 2.59 -6.72 -7.60
CA PHE A 156 3.67 -5.87 -8.14
C PHE A 156 3.65 -4.48 -7.50
N VAL A 157 2.48 -3.86 -7.45
CA VAL A 157 2.32 -2.50 -6.96
C VAL A 157 2.82 -2.32 -5.51
N PRO A 158 2.31 -3.06 -4.50
CA PRO A 158 2.82 -2.96 -3.14
C PRO A 158 4.27 -3.47 -2.99
N ASN A 159 4.74 -4.40 -3.84
CA ASN A 159 6.11 -4.89 -3.72
C ASN A 159 7.16 -3.92 -4.28
N LEU A 160 6.82 -3.19 -5.34
CA LEU A 160 7.72 -2.25 -6.01
C LEU A 160 7.75 -0.88 -5.33
N ILE A 161 6.68 -0.46 -4.65
CA ILE A 161 6.69 0.81 -3.92
C ILE A 161 7.68 0.82 -2.76
N HIS A 162 7.90 -0.32 -2.10
CA HIS A 162 8.92 -0.45 -1.07
C HIS A 162 10.34 -0.23 -1.62
N LEU A 163 10.58 -0.39 -2.93
CA LEU A 163 11.88 -0.04 -3.52
C LEU A 163 12.14 1.47 -3.59
N CYS A 164 11.14 2.28 -3.23
CA CYS A 164 11.23 3.74 -3.26
C CYS A 164 11.73 4.33 -1.93
N VAL A 165 12.16 3.53 -0.95
CA VAL A 165 12.73 4.03 0.32
C VAL A 165 14.22 3.73 0.41
N ALA A 166 14.95 4.55 1.18
CA ALA A 166 16.40 4.60 1.23
C ALA A 166 17.07 3.28 1.63
N TRP A 167 16.43 2.48 2.49
CA TRP A 167 16.97 1.19 2.92
C TRP A 167 16.75 0.04 1.93
N GLU A 168 16.09 0.28 0.79
CA GLU A 168 15.92 -0.71 -0.28
C GLU A 168 16.30 -0.19 -1.68
N SER A 169 16.80 1.05 -1.79
CA SER A 169 16.96 1.74 -3.07
C SER A 169 18.18 1.32 -3.90
N GLU A 170 19.19 0.68 -3.30
CA GLU A 170 20.48 0.38 -3.94
C GLU A 170 20.34 -0.40 -5.28
N PHE A 171 19.31 -1.25 -5.40
CA PHE A 171 19.06 -2.07 -6.60
C PHE A 171 17.67 -1.84 -7.21
N ALA A 172 17.02 -0.72 -6.89
CA ALA A 172 15.62 -0.48 -7.24
C ALA A 172 15.35 -0.57 -8.75
N ASP A 173 16.19 0.06 -9.57
CA ASP A 173 15.98 0.14 -11.02
C ASP A 173 16.18 -1.21 -11.71
N ALA A 174 17.21 -1.97 -11.33
CA ALA A 174 17.41 -3.33 -11.84
C ALA A 174 16.22 -4.25 -11.52
N TRP A 175 15.63 -4.10 -10.34
CA TRP A 175 14.43 -4.85 -9.95
C TRP A 175 13.18 -4.42 -10.71
N ARG A 176 13.02 -3.12 -10.99
CA ARG A 176 11.93 -2.59 -11.81
C ARG A 176 11.99 -3.13 -13.24
N GLU A 177 13.16 -3.13 -13.86
CA GLU A 177 13.36 -3.69 -15.20
C GLU A 177 13.06 -5.19 -15.23
N ARG A 178 13.55 -5.94 -14.24
CA ARG A 178 13.30 -7.37 -14.13
C ARG A 178 11.81 -7.67 -13.89
N ALA A 179 11.13 -6.87 -13.09
CA ALA A 179 9.69 -6.97 -12.90
C ALA A 179 8.93 -6.74 -14.21
N ALA A 180 9.34 -5.76 -15.03
CA ALA A 180 8.76 -5.56 -16.36
C ALA A 180 8.99 -6.78 -17.29
N GLN A 181 10.18 -7.40 -17.24
CA GLN A 181 10.45 -8.64 -17.99
C GLN A 181 9.53 -9.79 -17.55
N TYR A 182 9.30 -9.98 -16.25
CA TYR A 182 8.38 -11.00 -15.74
C TYR A 182 6.94 -10.77 -16.21
N LEU A 183 6.50 -9.51 -16.29
CA LEU A 183 5.18 -9.16 -16.80
C LEU A 183 5.05 -9.46 -18.30
N ARG A 184 6.06 -9.16 -19.11
CA ARG A 184 6.07 -9.50 -20.55
C ARG A 184 5.94 -11.01 -20.77
N VAL A 185 6.67 -11.81 -19.99
CA VAL A 185 6.59 -13.27 -20.05
C VAL A 185 5.19 -13.76 -19.67
N LEU A 186 4.58 -13.19 -18.63
CA LEU A 186 3.19 -13.51 -18.27
C LEU A 186 2.20 -13.12 -19.38
N GLU A 187 2.37 -11.94 -19.97
CA GLU A 187 1.48 -11.45 -21.04
C GLU A 187 1.51 -12.38 -22.26
N LEU A 188 2.69 -12.86 -22.67
CA LEU A 188 2.82 -13.87 -23.72
C LEU A 188 2.06 -15.16 -23.38
N TYR A 189 2.17 -15.65 -22.14
CA TYR A 189 1.39 -16.79 -21.69
C TYR A 189 -0.13 -16.52 -21.76
N LEU A 190 -0.58 -15.34 -21.32
CA LEU A 190 -2.00 -14.97 -21.35
C LEU A 190 -2.56 -14.85 -22.78
N LEU A 191 -1.73 -14.42 -23.73
CA LEU A 191 -2.05 -14.42 -25.16
C LEU A 191 -2.22 -15.86 -25.69
N GLU A 192 -1.25 -16.73 -25.39
CA GLU A 192 -1.27 -18.14 -25.83
C GLU A 192 -2.47 -18.91 -25.26
N THR A 193 -2.92 -18.58 -24.05
CA THR A 193 -4.05 -19.22 -23.38
C THR A 193 -5.38 -18.50 -23.56
N ASP A 194 -5.48 -17.56 -24.51
CA ASP A 194 -6.71 -16.80 -24.82
C ASP A 194 -7.33 -16.11 -23.58
N SER A 195 -6.48 -15.79 -22.60
CA SER A 195 -6.88 -15.27 -21.28
C SER A 195 -6.70 -13.76 -21.17
N LEU A 196 -6.08 -13.13 -22.17
CA LEU A 196 -5.87 -11.68 -22.20
C LEU A 196 -7.14 -10.88 -22.53
N HIS A 197 -8.26 -11.48 -22.92
CA HIS A 197 -9.48 -10.74 -23.30
C HIS A 197 -10.31 -10.17 -22.13
N ASP A 198 -9.90 -10.40 -20.88
CA ASP A 198 -10.61 -9.90 -19.70
C ASP A 198 -10.17 -8.48 -19.33
N ALA A 199 -11.14 -7.55 -19.25
CA ALA A 199 -10.88 -6.17 -18.90
C ALA A 199 -10.26 -5.99 -17.50
N ASN A 200 -10.51 -6.89 -16.54
CA ASN A 200 -9.84 -6.82 -15.24
C ASN A 200 -8.36 -7.18 -15.34
N THR A 201 -8.00 -8.11 -16.21
CA THR A 201 -6.62 -8.47 -16.51
C THR A 201 -5.88 -7.29 -17.15
N HIS A 202 -6.47 -6.61 -18.14
CA HIS A 202 -5.91 -5.37 -18.69
C HIS A 202 -5.71 -4.27 -17.65
N ARG A 203 -6.69 -4.04 -16.77
CA ARG A 203 -6.55 -3.06 -15.66
C ARG A 203 -5.43 -3.43 -14.69
N ALA A 204 -5.25 -4.73 -14.41
CA ALA A 204 -4.21 -5.22 -13.52
C ALA A 204 -2.82 -5.13 -14.16
N LEU A 205 -2.69 -5.43 -15.46
CA LEU A 205 -1.45 -5.25 -16.23
C LEU A 205 -1.08 -3.78 -16.34
N LEU A 206 -2.03 -2.89 -16.64
CA LEU A 206 -1.83 -1.43 -16.62
C LEU A 206 -1.25 -0.96 -15.29
N ALA A 207 -1.81 -1.43 -14.17
CA ALA A 207 -1.31 -1.08 -12.84
C ALA A 207 0.09 -1.65 -12.57
N ALA A 208 0.32 -2.92 -12.92
CA ALA A 208 1.58 -3.62 -12.68
C ALA A 208 2.72 -3.03 -13.51
N TYR A 209 2.54 -2.83 -14.82
CA TYR A 209 3.51 -2.18 -15.68
C TYR A 209 3.75 -0.73 -15.25
N GLY A 210 2.70 0.01 -14.90
CA GLY A 210 2.84 1.38 -14.38
C GLY A 210 3.71 1.45 -13.11
N ALA A 211 3.60 0.47 -12.21
CA ALA A 211 4.43 0.38 -11.01
C ALA A 211 5.92 0.07 -11.28
N THR A 212 6.26 -0.52 -12.43
CA THR A 212 7.66 -0.72 -12.83
C THR A 212 8.37 0.58 -13.18
N ARG A 213 7.63 1.63 -13.57
CA ARG A 213 8.18 2.92 -14.05
C ARG A 213 9.07 2.86 -15.29
N CYS A 214 9.31 1.68 -15.87
CA CYS A 214 10.15 1.48 -17.06
C CYS A 214 9.42 0.82 -18.24
N ALA A 215 8.14 0.48 -18.09
CA ALA A 215 7.31 -0.20 -19.11
C ALA A 215 6.13 0.69 -19.58
N ALA A 216 6.45 1.88 -20.08
CA ALA A 216 5.45 2.87 -20.49
C ALA A 216 4.65 2.43 -21.71
N TYR A 217 5.33 1.81 -22.67
CA TYR A 217 4.73 1.33 -23.92
C TYR A 217 3.70 0.23 -23.63
N GLU A 218 4.05 -0.77 -22.84
CA GLU A 218 3.14 -1.86 -22.46
C GLU A 218 1.96 -1.34 -21.65
N SER A 219 2.20 -0.39 -20.74
CA SER A 219 1.10 0.28 -20.03
C SER A 219 0.13 0.99 -20.99
N GLN A 220 0.66 1.67 -22.00
CA GLN A 220 -0.13 2.36 -23.01
C GLN A 220 -0.99 1.38 -23.83
N LEU A 221 -0.44 0.23 -24.24
CA LEU A 221 -1.21 -0.79 -24.97
C LEU A 221 -2.46 -1.24 -24.19
N HIS A 222 -2.33 -1.49 -22.88
CA HIS A 222 -3.49 -1.90 -22.09
C HIS A 222 -4.50 -0.78 -21.85
N TRP A 223 -4.04 0.47 -21.77
CA TRP A 223 -4.92 1.63 -21.70
C TRP A 223 -5.71 1.82 -23.01
N GLU A 224 -5.04 1.75 -24.16
CA GLU A 224 -5.65 1.84 -25.49
C GLU A 224 -6.68 0.73 -25.70
N TRP A 225 -6.34 -0.51 -25.34
CA TRP A 225 -7.27 -1.64 -25.43
C TRP A 225 -8.57 -1.38 -24.64
N LEU A 226 -8.47 -0.83 -23.42
CA LEU A 226 -9.63 -0.52 -22.60
C LEU A 226 -10.53 0.54 -23.27
N LEU A 227 -9.94 1.53 -23.93
CA LEU A 227 -10.66 2.57 -24.67
C LEU A 227 -11.33 2.00 -25.92
N GLU A 228 -10.58 1.28 -26.77
CA GLU A 228 -11.05 0.69 -28.02
C GLU A 228 -12.22 -0.27 -27.80
N HIS A 229 -12.22 -1.00 -26.68
CA HIS A 229 -13.27 -1.95 -26.31
C HIS A 229 -14.37 -1.32 -25.46
N GLY A 230 -14.43 0.02 -25.36
CA GLY A 230 -15.47 0.76 -24.66
C GLY A 230 -15.60 0.40 -23.18
N GLN A 231 -14.52 -0.02 -22.53
CA GLN A 231 -14.56 -0.50 -21.16
C GLN A 231 -14.78 0.66 -20.18
N PRO A 232 -15.61 0.49 -19.14
CA PRO A 232 -15.79 1.52 -18.13
C PRO A 232 -14.47 1.92 -17.46
N LEU A 233 -14.20 3.23 -17.47
CA LEU A 233 -13.04 3.84 -16.84
C LEU A 233 -13.36 4.28 -15.40
N GLY A 234 -13.26 3.33 -14.47
CA GLY A 234 -13.35 3.64 -13.05
C GLY A 234 -12.17 4.48 -12.57
N GLN A 235 -12.34 5.19 -11.44
CA GLN A 235 -11.32 6.07 -10.87
C GLN A 235 -9.95 5.38 -10.68
N ARG A 236 -9.93 4.09 -10.28
CA ARG A 236 -8.68 3.32 -10.14
C ARG A 236 -7.95 3.12 -11.45
N THR A 237 -8.68 2.80 -12.52
CA THR A 237 -8.11 2.61 -13.85
C THR A 237 -7.44 3.90 -14.33
N VAL A 238 -8.11 5.04 -14.15
CA VAL A 238 -7.57 6.35 -14.53
C VAL A 238 -6.33 6.69 -13.71
N GLN A 239 -6.34 6.44 -12.40
CA GLN A 239 -5.14 6.63 -11.58
C GLN A 239 -3.96 5.78 -12.07
N TYR A 240 -4.19 4.52 -12.42
CA TYR A 240 -3.15 3.65 -12.95
C TYR A 240 -2.59 4.19 -14.27
N ALA A 241 -3.45 4.71 -15.15
CA ALA A 241 -3.02 5.34 -16.40
C ALA A 241 -2.16 6.60 -16.16
N PHE A 242 -2.60 7.51 -15.28
CA PHE A 242 -1.80 8.68 -14.91
C PHE A 242 -0.45 8.30 -14.28
N THR A 243 -0.46 7.29 -13.41
CA THR A 243 0.77 6.76 -12.81
C THR A 243 1.69 6.19 -13.87
N ALA A 244 1.17 5.46 -14.85
CA ALA A 244 1.95 4.86 -15.92
C ALA A 244 2.59 5.88 -16.88
N ALA A 245 1.97 7.04 -17.09
CA ALA A 245 2.53 8.11 -17.93
C ALA A 245 3.96 8.46 -17.50
N ARG A 246 4.86 8.62 -18.48
CA ARG A 246 6.28 8.94 -18.26
C ARG A 246 6.68 10.35 -18.70
N ASP A 247 5.80 11.02 -19.41
CA ASP A 247 5.97 12.41 -19.81
C ASP A 247 4.63 13.15 -19.71
N VAL A 248 4.70 14.47 -19.85
CA VAL A 248 3.55 15.36 -19.75
C VAL A 248 2.57 15.17 -20.92
N ASP A 249 3.05 14.83 -22.11
CA ASP A 249 2.20 14.69 -23.30
C ASP A 249 1.32 13.44 -23.21
N ALA A 250 1.89 12.32 -22.75
CA ALA A 250 1.16 11.11 -22.43
C ALA A 250 0.13 11.36 -21.32
N LEU A 251 0.48 12.13 -20.28
CA LEU A 251 -0.44 12.49 -19.21
C LEU A 251 -1.63 13.32 -19.74
N ARG A 252 -1.35 14.35 -20.55
CA ARG A 252 -2.38 15.20 -21.18
C ARG A 252 -3.28 14.41 -22.13
N ARG A 253 -2.71 13.46 -22.88
CA ARG A 253 -3.46 12.54 -23.75
C ARG A 253 -4.43 11.68 -22.94
N ILE A 254 -3.95 11.00 -21.90
CA ILE A 254 -4.78 10.18 -21.01
C ILE A 254 -5.89 11.01 -20.37
N TRP A 255 -5.60 12.26 -20.00
CA TRP A 255 -6.60 13.18 -19.46
C TRP A 255 -7.68 13.55 -20.49
N ALA A 256 -7.28 13.87 -21.72
CA ALA A 256 -8.22 14.15 -22.81
C ALA A 256 -9.13 12.95 -23.10
N GLU A 257 -8.56 11.75 -23.21
CA GLU A 257 -9.29 10.49 -23.43
C GLU A 257 -10.23 10.17 -22.27
N THR A 258 -9.78 10.36 -21.03
CA THR A 258 -10.62 10.21 -19.84
C THR A 258 -11.84 11.13 -19.90
N ARG A 259 -11.65 12.41 -20.25
CA ARG A 259 -12.76 13.37 -20.39
C ARG A 259 -13.70 13.03 -21.55
N ALA A 260 -13.17 12.50 -22.65
CA ALA A 260 -13.98 12.07 -23.79
C ALA A 260 -14.85 10.84 -23.45
N ALA A 261 -14.32 9.90 -22.66
CA ALA A 261 -14.99 8.66 -22.29
C ALA A 261 -16.01 8.80 -21.13
N GLN A 262 -16.13 9.97 -20.51
CA GLN A 262 -16.82 10.25 -19.24
C GLN A 262 -18.37 10.15 -19.27
N THR A 263 -18.94 9.05 -19.76
CA THR A 263 -20.40 8.79 -19.66
C THR A 263 -20.88 8.37 -18.26
N THR A 264 -19.99 8.13 -17.29
CA THR A 264 -20.34 7.50 -15.99
C THR A 264 -19.77 8.19 -14.74
N MET A 265 -19.06 9.32 -14.84
CA MET A 265 -18.49 9.98 -13.67
C MET A 265 -19.52 10.85 -12.93
N LYS A 266 -19.56 10.70 -11.60
CA LYS A 266 -20.40 11.51 -10.72
C LYS A 266 -20.03 12.99 -10.87
N ALA A 267 -21.01 13.85 -11.14
CA ALA A 267 -20.80 15.30 -11.15
C ALA A 267 -20.42 15.79 -9.74
N TYR A 268 -19.36 16.60 -9.67
CA TYR A 268 -18.91 17.26 -8.44
C TYR A 268 -19.34 18.74 -8.46
N PRO A 269 -19.62 19.35 -7.30
CA PRO A 269 -19.89 20.80 -7.23
C PRO A 269 -18.74 21.62 -7.84
N PRO A 270 -19.03 22.76 -8.48
CA PRO A 270 -18.04 23.52 -9.25
C PRO A 270 -16.88 24.06 -8.41
N ASN A 271 -17.06 24.28 -7.11
CA ASN A 271 -16.02 24.70 -6.16
C ASN A 271 -15.21 23.53 -5.56
N ILE A 272 -15.56 22.28 -5.90
CA ILE A 272 -14.90 21.09 -5.38
C ILE A 272 -14.16 20.42 -6.53
N LEU A 273 -12.93 20.00 -6.26
CA LEU A 273 -12.14 19.21 -7.19
C LEU A 273 -12.65 17.77 -7.18
N SER A 274 -12.93 17.20 -8.35
CA SER A 274 -13.17 15.76 -8.42
C SER A 274 -11.89 14.98 -8.09
N PRO A 275 -11.97 13.76 -7.55
CA PRO A 275 -10.79 12.97 -7.25
C PRO A 275 -9.88 12.73 -8.45
N THR A 276 -10.45 12.63 -9.65
CA THR A 276 -9.69 12.45 -10.89
C THR A 276 -8.96 13.72 -11.31
N GLU A 277 -9.59 14.91 -11.19
CA GLU A 277 -8.90 16.19 -11.43
C GLU A 277 -7.76 16.41 -10.44
N GLY A 278 -7.95 16.05 -9.16
CA GLY A 278 -6.88 16.11 -8.15
C GLY A 278 -5.71 15.19 -8.47
N GLN A 279 -5.97 13.98 -8.95
CA GLN A 279 -4.91 13.07 -9.41
C GLN A 279 -4.20 13.62 -10.64
N TYR A 280 -4.93 14.18 -11.60
CA TYR A 280 -4.31 14.81 -12.77
C TYR A 280 -3.38 15.96 -12.35
N ALA A 281 -3.84 16.85 -11.45
CA ALA A 281 -3.03 17.94 -10.90
C ALA A 281 -1.77 17.43 -10.17
N HIS A 282 -1.87 16.33 -9.40
CA HIS A 282 -0.71 15.69 -8.77
C HIS A 282 0.31 15.21 -9.79
N HIS A 283 -0.13 14.55 -10.86
CA HIS A 283 0.78 14.06 -11.89
C HIS A 283 1.34 15.19 -12.78
N LEU A 284 0.65 16.33 -12.93
CA LEU A 284 1.23 17.54 -13.53
C LEU A 284 2.37 18.07 -12.67
N LEU A 285 2.20 18.15 -11.35
CA LEU A 285 3.28 18.49 -10.42
C LEU A 285 4.44 17.51 -10.52
N ARG A 286 4.18 16.20 -10.68
CA ARG A 286 5.25 15.20 -10.89
C ARG A 286 6.16 15.56 -12.07
N PHE A 287 5.60 16.16 -13.12
CA PHE A 287 6.33 16.57 -14.31
C PHE A 287 6.77 18.05 -14.30
N GLY A 288 6.57 18.77 -13.20
CA GLY A 288 6.97 20.18 -13.08
C GLY A 288 5.99 21.18 -13.70
N GLU A 289 4.81 20.76 -14.14
CA GLU A 289 3.77 21.60 -14.75
C GLU A 289 2.95 22.36 -13.68
N VAL A 290 3.64 23.17 -12.87
CA VAL A 290 3.08 23.84 -11.69
C VAL A 290 1.97 24.83 -12.06
N ALA A 291 2.11 25.53 -13.19
CA ALA A 291 1.13 26.51 -13.63
C ALA A 291 -0.21 25.84 -13.99
N GLU A 292 -0.18 24.79 -14.82
CA GLU A 292 -1.38 24.03 -15.20
C GLU A 292 -2.02 23.36 -13.98
N ALA A 293 -1.21 22.81 -13.06
CA ALA A 293 -1.72 22.26 -11.81
C ALA A 293 -2.45 23.33 -10.96
N LYS A 294 -1.93 24.55 -10.89
CA LYS A 294 -2.58 25.67 -10.18
C LYS A 294 -3.88 26.10 -10.86
N GLU A 295 -3.94 26.08 -12.18
CA GLU A 295 -5.17 26.39 -12.94
C GLU A 295 -6.29 25.41 -12.63
N ILE A 296 -5.99 24.12 -12.53
CA ILE A 296 -6.97 23.08 -12.14
C ILE A 296 -7.54 23.36 -10.73
N HIS A 297 -6.70 23.88 -9.83
CA HIS A 297 -7.06 24.25 -8.47
C HIS A 297 -7.70 25.64 -8.33
N ALA A 298 -7.69 26.46 -9.38
CA ALA A 298 -8.13 27.84 -9.30
C ALA A 298 -9.63 27.92 -8.97
N GLY A 299 -9.96 28.69 -7.92
CA GLY A 299 -11.34 28.84 -7.45
C GLY A 299 -11.93 27.59 -6.80
N LYS A 300 -11.12 26.57 -6.49
CA LYS A 300 -11.52 25.37 -5.75
C LYS A 300 -11.22 25.53 -4.26
N ASP A 301 -12.04 24.92 -3.40
CA ASP A 301 -11.77 24.89 -1.97
C ASP A 301 -10.44 24.16 -1.69
N PRO A 302 -9.60 24.66 -0.77
CA PRO A 302 -8.37 23.96 -0.40
C PRO A 302 -8.71 22.59 0.20
N ASP A 303 -8.39 21.54 -0.55
CA ASP A 303 -8.83 20.19 -0.26
C ASP A 303 -7.67 19.28 0.19
N GLU A 304 -7.95 17.97 0.29
CA GLU A 304 -6.98 16.94 0.71
C GLU A 304 -5.82 16.74 -0.28
N THR A 305 -5.75 17.49 -1.38
CA THR A 305 -4.76 17.31 -2.45
C THR A 305 -3.71 18.42 -2.48
N MET A 306 -3.92 19.52 -1.74
CA MET A 306 -2.99 20.66 -1.61
C MET A 306 -1.63 20.32 -0.97
N TRP A 307 -1.51 19.18 -0.28
CA TRP A 307 -0.22 18.75 0.27
C TRP A 307 0.82 18.51 -0.82
N ALA A 308 0.40 18.13 -2.03
CA ALA A 308 1.30 17.82 -3.14
C ALA A 308 2.06 19.07 -3.63
N PHE A 309 1.43 20.25 -3.65
CA PHE A 309 2.12 21.51 -3.97
C PHE A 309 3.20 21.83 -2.95
N ASN A 310 2.88 21.70 -1.66
CA ASN A 310 3.85 21.94 -0.58
C ASN A 310 5.02 20.95 -0.63
N ALA A 311 4.72 19.68 -0.91
CA ALA A 311 5.75 18.65 -1.05
C ALA A 311 6.63 18.88 -2.29
N HIS A 312 6.04 19.25 -3.43
CA HIS A 312 6.78 19.59 -4.64
C HIS A 312 7.74 20.78 -4.41
N GLU A 313 7.24 21.87 -3.82
CA GLU A 313 8.05 23.05 -3.51
C GLU A 313 9.17 22.74 -2.53
N ALA A 314 8.87 22.01 -1.45
CA ALA A 314 9.87 21.67 -0.44
C ALA A 314 10.96 20.74 -0.98
N LEU A 315 10.59 19.76 -1.82
CA LEU A 315 11.55 18.86 -2.48
C LEU A 315 12.43 19.59 -3.50
N ALA A 316 11.97 20.71 -4.05
CA ALA A 316 12.76 21.59 -4.92
C ALA A 316 13.68 22.57 -4.14
N GLY A 317 13.82 22.40 -2.82
CA GLY A 317 14.67 23.23 -1.96
C GLY A 317 13.94 24.39 -1.26
N GLY A 318 12.61 24.46 -1.37
CA GLY A 318 11.78 25.38 -0.60
C GLY A 318 11.61 24.95 0.87
N GLU A 319 11.03 25.84 1.69
CA GLU A 319 10.62 25.49 3.05
C GLU A 319 9.27 24.76 3.04
N TRP A 320 9.10 23.80 3.96
CA TRP A 320 7.80 23.16 4.16
C TRP A 320 6.79 24.16 4.74
N ALA A 321 5.90 24.66 3.89
CA ALA A 321 4.83 25.53 4.30
C ALA A 321 3.69 24.72 4.95
N TYR A 322 3.52 24.88 6.26
CA TYR A 322 2.30 24.41 6.92
C TYR A 322 1.16 25.40 6.66
N PRO A 323 0.00 24.96 6.14
CA PRO A 323 -1.11 25.86 5.92
C PRO A 323 -1.53 26.50 7.26
N ARG A 324 -1.29 27.82 7.37
CA ARG A 324 -1.72 28.70 8.49
C ARG A 324 -3.25 28.90 8.51
N VAL A 325 -4.01 27.96 7.97
CA VAL A 325 -5.45 28.09 7.82
C VAL A 325 -6.11 27.98 9.20
N THR A 326 -6.66 29.10 9.65
CA THR A 326 -7.55 29.25 10.79
C THR A 326 -8.94 28.73 10.41
N GLY A 327 -9.12 27.41 10.42
CA GLY A 327 -10.41 26.79 10.07
C GLY A 327 -10.46 25.32 10.46
N GLY A 328 -11.56 24.92 11.14
CA GLY A 328 -11.76 23.57 11.68
C GLY A 328 -12.41 22.57 10.72
N SER A 329 -12.39 22.80 9.40
CA SER A 329 -12.99 21.85 8.47
C SER A 329 -12.19 20.55 8.41
N LYS A 330 -12.87 19.41 8.23
CA LYS A 330 -12.22 18.07 8.17
C LYS A 330 -11.16 18.00 7.06
N GLN A 331 -11.37 18.70 5.95
CA GLN A 331 -10.44 18.75 4.81
C GLN A 331 -9.09 19.37 5.19
N VAL A 332 -9.09 20.50 5.93
CA VAL A 332 -7.86 21.16 6.40
C VAL A 332 -7.05 20.25 7.33
N PHE A 333 -7.75 19.49 8.18
CA PHE A 333 -7.10 18.52 9.07
C PHE A 333 -6.41 17.38 8.28
N PHE A 334 -7.07 16.83 7.26
CA PHE A 334 -6.47 15.80 6.41
C PHE A 334 -5.32 16.33 5.57
N ALA A 335 -5.44 17.54 5.01
CA ALA A 335 -4.35 18.20 4.29
C ALA A 335 -3.10 18.36 5.18
N ARG A 336 -3.25 18.84 6.42
CA ARG A 336 -2.14 18.96 7.39
C ARG A 336 -1.50 17.61 7.72
N LYS A 337 -2.31 16.56 7.89
CA LYS A 337 -1.80 15.20 8.12
C LYS A 337 -1.00 14.69 6.93
N ASN A 338 -1.48 14.89 5.72
CA ASN A 338 -0.78 14.45 4.51
C ASN A 338 0.50 15.25 4.26
N ILE A 339 0.54 16.55 4.57
CA ILE A 339 1.78 17.34 4.55
C ILE A 339 2.79 16.73 5.52
N LYS A 340 2.40 16.50 6.78
CA LYS A 340 3.30 15.90 7.77
C LYS A 340 3.81 14.52 7.33
N ARG A 341 2.98 13.72 6.67
CA ARG A 341 3.39 12.42 6.14
C ARG A 341 4.33 12.55 4.97
N ALA A 342 4.02 13.43 4.02
CA ALA A 342 4.90 13.71 2.90
C ALA A 342 6.28 14.15 3.40
N MET A 343 6.32 15.02 4.41
CA MET A 343 7.56 15.42 5.08
C MET A 343 8.35 14.25 5.66
N MET A 344 7.68 13.36 6.39
CA MET A 344 8.34 12.20 6.99
C MET A 344 8.86 11.26 5.92
N LEU A 345 8.04 10.95 4.92
CA LEU A 345 8.40 10.03 3.82
C LEU A 345 9.50 10.60 2.92
N ALA A 346 9.49 11.91 2.68
CA ALA A 346 10.51 12.62 1.92
C ALA A 346 11.80 12.88 2.72
N SER A 347 11.84 12.63 4.04
CA SER A 347 12.99 12.95 4.86
C SER A 347 14.21 12.12 4.42
N PRO A 348 15.45 12.59 4.62
CA PRO A 348 16.64 11.85 4.19
C PRO A 348 16.74 10.43 4.76
N GLU A 349 16.14 10.18 5.94
CA GLU A 349 16.11 8.87 6.57
C GLU A 349 15.22 7.86 5.83
N ILE A 350 14.17 8.33 5.14
CA ILE A 350 13.23 7.49 4.39
C ILE A 350 13.47 7.58 2.89
N GLY A 351 13.77 8.77 2.37
CA GLY A 351 14.21 8.98 1.00
C GLY A 351 13.15 8.72 -0.07
N MET A 352 11.85 8.80 0.25
CA MET A 352 10.79 8.56 -0.73
C MET A 352 10.68 9.68 -1.77
N ASP A 353 10.78 9.32 -3.05
CA ASP A 353 10.64 10.25 -4.17
C ASP A 353 9.21 10.77 -4.34
N PHE A 354 9.08 11.92 -5.03
CA PHE A 354 7.79 12.59 -5.19
C PHE A 354 6.75 11.75 -5.96
N GLU A 355 7.17 10.97 -6.94
CA GLU A 355 6.29 10.06 -7.68
C GLU A 355 5.69 8.98 -6.74
N ALA A 356 6.51 8.39 -5.88
CA ALA A 356 6.08 7.44 -4.87
C ALA A 356 5.15 8.09 -3.84
N LEU A 357 5.42 9.34 -3.43
CA LEU A 357 4.54 10.08 -2.52
C LEU A 357 3.13 10.26 -3.10
N ILE A 358 3.01 10.66 -4.37
CA ILE A 358 1.70 10.81 -5.05
C ILE A 358 0.94 9.49 -5.03
N PHE A 359 1.63 8.38 -5.31
CA PHE A 359 1.02 7.07 -5.29
C PHE A 359 0.61 6.64 -3.86
N TRP A 360 1.51 6.81 -2.89
CA TRP A 360 1.34 6.33 -1.50
C TRP A 360 0.34 7.15 -0.69
N LEU A 361 0.27 8.46 -0.91
CA LEU A 361 -0.65 9.36 -0.22
C LEU A 361 -1.92 9.65 -1.03
N GLY A 362 -1.95 9.21 -2.28
CA GLY A 362 -3.10 9.34 -3.16
C GLY A 362 -4.35 8.60 -2.65
N PRO A 363 -5.54 8.98 -3.13
CA PRO A 363 -6.81 8.52 -2.57
C PRO A 363 -7.13 7.03 -2.79
N LEU A 364 -6.39 6.34 -3.66
CA LEU A 364 -6.53 4.89 -3.89
C LEU A 364 -5.27 4.11 -3.50
N SER A 365 -4.41 4.72 -2.67
CA SER A 365 -3.24 4.07 -2.11
C SER A 365 -3.61 2.78 -1.36
N PRO A 366 -2.79 1.73 -1.43
CA PRO A 366 -2.95 0.56 -0.57
C PRO A 366 -2.87 0.92 0.94
N ALA A 367 -2.22 2.03 1.28
CA ALA A 367 -2.13 2.54 2.65
C ALA A 367 -3.31 3.46 3.03
N PHE A 368 -4.18 3.83 2.08
CA PHE A 368 -5.19 4.90 2.25
C PHE A 368 -6.11 4.73 3.46
N GLU A 369 -6.60 3.51 3.73
CA GLU A 369 -7.47 3.24 4.88
C GLU A 369 -6.72 3.40 6.22
N THR A 370 -5.48 2.92 6.29
CA THR A 370 -4.59 3.12 7.45
C THR A 370 -4.26 4.61 7.62
N LEU A 371 -4.05 5.34 6.51
CA LEU A 371 -3.72 6.75 6.49
C LEU A 371 -4.93 7.66 6.82
N ARG A 372 -6.17 7.32 6.50
CA ARG A 372 -7.32 8.17 6.90
C ARG A 372 -7.66 8.10 8.39
N GLY A 373 -7.03 7.19 9.15
CA GLY A 373 -7.33 7.02 10.57
C GLY A 373 -8.77 6.56 10.82
N THR A 374 -9.43 5.97 9.81
CA THR A 374 -10.73 5.30 9.95
C THR A 374 -10.61 3.99 10.73
N ARG A 375 -9.38 3.49 10.96
CA ARG A 375 -9.02 2.72 12.14
C ARG A 375 -8.40 3.67 13.17
N ASN A 376 -9.24 4.29 14.00
CA ASN A 376 -8.80 5.00 15.18
C ASN A 376 -8.43 3.93 16.24
N PRO A 377 -7.16 3.69 16.59
CA PRO A 377 -6.84 2.59 17.50
C PRO A 377 -7.30 2.86 18.94
N GLN A 378 -7.47 4.13 19.33
CA GLN A 378 -7.92 4.54 20.66
C GLN A 378 -8.25 6.04 20.60
N LYS A 379 -9.54 6.40 20.63
CA LYS A 379 -9.92 7.58 21.42
C LYS A 379 -10.08 7.02 22.83
N PRO A 380 -9.16 7.25 23.78
CA PRO A 380 -9.45 6.91 25.17
C PRO A 380 -10.75 7.63 25.54
N PRO A 381 -11.67 6.98 26.27
CA PRO A 381 -12.90 7.63 26.70
C PRO A 381 -12.49 8.93 27.41
N GLU A 382 -13.05 10.05 26.95
CA GLU A 382 -12.90 11.33 27.61
C GLU A 382 -13.25 11.11 29.09
N ARG A 383 -12.30 11.40 29.99
CA ARG A 383 -12.58 11.43 31.42
C ARG A 383 -13.74 12.39 31.60
N ASN A 384 -14.90 11.86 31.96
CA ASN A 384 -16.04 12.64 32.40
C ASN A 384 -15.57 13.49 33.59
N PRO A 385 -15.54 14.84 33.52
CA PRO A 385 -15.11 15.68 34.62
C PRO A 385 -16.24 15.87 35.65
N ALA A 386 -16.96 14.79 35.98
CA ALA A 386 -18.09 14.84 36.88
C ALA A 386 -18.28 13.51 37.62
N GLN A 387 -17.33 13.17 38.50
CA GLN A 387 -17.67 12.43 39.72
C GLN A 387 -16.86 13.04 40.87
N PRO A 388 -17.51 13.65 41.88
CA PRO A 388 -16.82 14.12 43.07
C PRO A 388 -16.33 12.92 43.88
N GLU A 389 -15.13 13.07 44.42
CA GLU A 389 -14.47 12.14 45.30
C GLU A 389 -15.41 11.71 46.44
N SER A 390 -15.73 10.42 46.49
CA SER A 390 -16.31 9.79 47.68
C SER A 390 -15.24 9.82 48.77
N VAL A 391 -15.34 10.81 49.65
CA VAL A 391 -14.55 10.92 50.87
C VAL A 391 -14.93 9.74 51.76
N MET A 392 -14.00 8.81 51.94
CA MET A 392 -14.04 7.84 53.03
C MET A 392 -14.08 8.56 54.37
N ALA A 393 -15.19 8.46 55.09
CA ALA A 393 -15.22 8.72 56.53
C ALA A 393 -14.79 7.43 57.29
N PRO A 394 -13.95 7.54 58.33
CA PRO A 394 -13.42 6.40 59.07
C PRO A 394 -14.46 5.82 60.05
N PRO A 395 -14.28 4.56 60.50
CA PRO A 395 -15.25 3.89 61.35
C PRO A 395 -15.15 4.41 62.79
N SER A 396 -16.28 4.74 63.40
CA SER A 396 -16.39 4.91 64.85
C SER A 396 -17.38 3.90 65.43
N LYS A 397 -16.83 3.10 66.34
CA LYS A 397 -17.39 2.32 67.45
C LYS A 397 -18.55 3.05 68.17
N VAL A 398 -19.45 2.47 68.95
CA VAL A 398 -19.81 1.11 69.44
C VAL A 398 -21.16 1.34 70.17
N GLU A 399 -22.13 0.45 70.00
CA GLU A 399 -22.86 -0.28 71.06
C GLU A 399 -23.77 -1.34 70.44
#